data_AF-A0A2D4GJS1-F1
#
_entry.id   AF-A0A2D4GJS1-F1
#
_cell.length_a   1.000
_cell.length_b   1.000
_cell.length_c   1.000
_cell.angle_alpha   90.00
_cell.angle_beta   90.00
_cell.angle_gamma   90.00
#
_symmetry.space_group_name_H-M   'P 1'
#
loop_
_entity.id
_entity.type
_entity.pdbx_description
1 polymer ?
#
loop_
_entity_poly.entity_id
_entity_poly.type
_entity_poly.pdbx_seq_one_letter_code
_entity_poly.pdbx_strand_id
1 'polypeptide(L)'
;MAWLLARTCFPKIAFGKKFSYQSRAWSRGLLTAYMPEATAFPGLRNHQELYQLSVEQADVFWGALARSRLMWSNPFHSVSDCNFQQGKVSWFLGGQLNVAVNCLDRHVHKNPNKVALIWEK
;
A
#
# COMPACT_ATOMS: atom_id res chain seq x y z
N MET A 1 -14.30 -9.20 -30.98
CA MET A 1 -12.91 -8.71 -30.89
C MET A 1 -12.80 -7.57 -29.86
N ALA A 2 -13.05 -7.85 -28.57
CA ALA A 2 -12.97 -6.84 -27.51
C ALA A 2 -12.71 -7.48 -26.15
N TRP A 3 -11.81 -8.47 -26.13
CA TRP A 3 -11.29 -9.07 -24.91
C TRP A 3 -9.79 -9.04 -25.04
N LEU A 4 -9.14 -8.02 -24.47
CA LEU A 4 -7.69 -7.92 -24.16
C LEU A 4 -7.40 -6.46 -23.81
N LEU A 5 -7.80 -6.01 -22.62
CA LEU A 5 -7.18 -4.84 -22.01
C LEU A 5 -6.51 -5.28 -20.72
N ALA A 6 -5.22 -5.01 -20.69
CA ALA A 6 -4.23 -5.53 -19.77
C ALA A 6 -4.58 -5.19 -18.32
N ARG A 7 -4.49 -6.20 -17.46
CA ARG A 7 -4.46 -5.99 -16.01
C ARG A 7 -3.12 -5.35 -15.67
N THR A 8 -3.19 -4.10 -15.23
CA THR A 8 -2.08 -3.18 -14.98
C THR A 8 -1.44 -3.44 -13.61
N CYS A 9 -0.13 -3.15 -13.55
CA CYS A 9 0.80 -3.16 -12.41
C CYS A 9 1.01 -4.45 -11.61
N PHE A 10 -0.01 -5.26 -11.39
CA PHE A 10 0.12 -6.62 -10.89
C PHE A 10 -0.44 -7.53 -11.96
N PRO A 11 0.41 -8.08 -12.87
CA PRO A 11 -0.08 -9.13 -13.75
C PRO A 11 -0.71 -10.18 -12.84
N LYS A 12 -1.88 -10.72 -13.24
CA LYS A 12 -2.30 -12.04 -12.76
C LYS A 12 -1.17 -12.97 -13.18
N ILE A 13 -0.15 -13.12 -12.34
CA ILE A 13 0.79 -14.21 -12.50
C ILE A 13 -0.10 -15.42 -12.25
N ALA A 14 -0.48 -16.09 -13.34
CA ALA A 14 -0.99 -17.43 -13.28
C ALA A 14 0.18 -18.27 -12.75
N PHE A 15 0.36 -18.28 -11.43
CA PHE A 15 1.24 -19.21 -10.75
C PHE A 15 0.56 -20.58 -10.86
N GLY A 16 0.71 -21.20 -12.04
CA GLY A 16 0.45 -22.62 -12.31
C GLY A 16 1.42 -23.56 -11.59
N LYS A 17 2.09 -23.06 -10.55
CA LYS A 17 2.81 -23.85 -9.58
C LYS A 17 2.34 -23.36 -8.22
N LYS A 18 1.72 -24.26 -7.45
CA LYS A 18 1.53 -24.10 -6.00
C LYS A 18 2.90 -23.79 -5.40
N PHE A 19 3.26 -22.52 -5.33
CA PHE A 19 4.33 -22.11 -4.46
C PHE A 19 3.74 -22.31 -3.07
N SER A 20 4.10 -23.43 -2.45
CA SER A 20 3.91 -23.64 -1.02
C SER A 20 4.75 -22.56 -0.34
N TYR A 21 4.16 -21.38 -0.19
CA TYR A 21 4.59 -20.45 0.82
C TYR A 21 4.28 -21.18 2.12
N GLN A 22 5.29 -21.87 2.68
CA GLN A 22 5.27 -22.19 4.08
C GLN A 22 5.21 -20.85 4.80
N SER A 23 3.99 -20.38 5.05
CA SER A 23 3.73 -19.42 6.08
C SER A 23 4.31 -20.06 7.33
N ARG A 24 5.52 -19.66 7.72
CA ARG A 24 5.89 -19.78 9.14
C ARG A 24 4.75 -19.08 9.84
N ALA A 25 3.95 -19.86 10.55
CA ALA A 25 2.77 -19.39 11.25
C ALA A 25 3.22 -18.53 12.42
N TRP A 26 3.73 -17.35 12.11
CA TRP A 26 3.81 -16.26 13.06
C TRP A 26 2.37 -15.77 13.16
N SER A 27 1.71 -16.24 14.22
CA SER A 27 0.39 -15.82 14.73
C SER A 27 -0.84 -16.19 13.89
N ARG A 28 -1.64 -17.13 14.42
CA ARG A 28 -3.07 -17.31 14.15
C ARG A 28 -3.89 -16.15 14.75
N GLY A 29 -3.53 -14.91 14.45
CA GLY A 29 -4.20 -13.71 14.95
C GLY A 29 -4.97 -12.99 13.85
N LEU A 30 -6.09 -12.35 14.23
CA LEU A 30 -6.56 -11.15 13.54
C LEU A 30 -5.36 -10.22 13.37
N LEU A 31 -5.15 -9.69 12.16
CA LEU A 31 -4.07 -8.78 11.75
C LEU A 31 -3.12 -8.38 12.89
N THR A 32 -1.95 -9.00 12.96
CA THR A 32 -1.03 -8.82 14.09
C THR A 32 -0.39 -7.45 14.17
N ALA A 33 -0.58 -6.61 13.16
CA ALA A 33 -0.20 -5.21 13.17
C ALA A 33 -1.43 -4.31 13.32
N TYR A 34 -1.30 -3.25 14.12
CA TYR A 34 -2.29 -2.19 14.22
C TYR A 34 -2.52 -1.54 12.84
N MET A 35 -3.74 -1.68 12.31
CA MET A 35 -4.14 -1.17 11.00
C MET A 35 -5.52 -0.49 11.11
N PRO A 36 -5.58 0.80 11.48
CA PRO A 36 -6.87 1.51 11.61
C PRO A 36 -7.60 1.66 10.25
N GLU A 37 -6.87 1.58 9.14
CA GLU A 37 -7.42 1.60 7.78
C GLU A 37 -8.19 0.34 7.43
N ALA A 38 -8.06 -0.73 8.21
CA ALA A 38 -8.86 -1.94 8.02
C ALA A 38 -10.36 -1.67 8.11
N THR A 39 -10.77 -0.56 8.74
CA THR A 39 -12.16 -0.06 8.72
C THR A 39 -12.67 0.21 7.31
N ALA A 40 -11.81 0.60 6.37
CA ALA A 40 -12.16 0.78 4.97
C ALA A 40 -12.38 -0.55 4.23
N PHE A 41 -12.01 -1.68 4.82
CA PHE A 41 -12.07 -3.02 4.23
C PHE A 41 -12.81 -4.00 5.15
N PRO A 42 -14.14 -3.87 5.29
CA PRO A 42 -14.91 -4.70 6.21
C PRO A 42 -14.83 -6.19 5.83
N GLY A 43 -14.67 -7.05 6.84
CA GLY A 43 -14.74 -8.50 6.68
C GLY A 43 -13.40 -9.22 6.53
N LEU A 44 -12.29 -8.50 6.34
CA LEU A 44 -10.95 -9.09 6.28
C LEU A 44 -10.45 -9.46 7.68
N ARG A 45 -10.06 -10.71 7.88
CA ARG A 45 -9.64 -11.23 9.19
C ARG A 45 -8.19 -11.69 9.21
N ASN A 46 -7.69 -12.15 8.07
CA ASN A 46 -6.36 -12.72 7.97
C ASN A 46 -5.48 -11.98 6.95
N HIS A 47 -4.18 -12.19 7.07
CA HIS A 47 -3.20 -11.61 6.16
C HIS A 47 -3.43 -12.01 4.70
N GLN A 48 -3.90 -13.23 4.44
CA GLN A 48 -4.06 -13.75 3.08
C GLN A 48 -5.17 -13.03 2.32
N GLU A 49 -6.28 -12.72 2.99
CA GLU A 49 -7.38 -11.92 2.45
C GLU A 49 -6.95 -10.48 2.15
N LEU A 50 -6.19 -9.83 3.05
CA LEU A 50 -5.60 -8.51 2.77
C LEU A 50 -4.64 -8.53 1.59
N TYR A 51 -3.78 -9.54 1.53
CA TYR A 51 -2.85 -9.70 0.42
C TYR A 51 -3.62 -9.84 -0.90
N GLN A 52 -4.64 -10.70 -0.93
CA GLN A 52 -5.48 -10.88 -2.10
C GLN A 52 -6.15 -9.56 -2.52
N LEU A 53 -6.67 -8.79 -1.56
CA LEU A 53 -7.24 -7.46 -1.85
C LEU A 53 -6.20 -6.51 -2.45
N SER A 54 -4.97 -6.48 -1.91
CA SER A 54 -3.90 -5.58 -2.39
C SER A 54 -3.47 -5.83 -3.83
N VAL A 55 -3.65 -7.07 -4.31
CA VAL A 55 -3.32 -7.49 -5.67
C VAL A 55 -4.53 -7.37 -6.60
N GLU A 56 -5.70 -7.84 -6.17
CA GLU A 56 -6.90 -7.89 -7.02
C GLU A 56 -7.59 -6.53 -7.16
N GLN A 57 -7.56 -5.71 -6.11
CA GLN A 57 -8.17 -4.38 -6.05
C GLN A 57 -7.12 -3.35 -5.61
N ALA A 58 -5.99 -3.31 -6.34
CA ALA A 58 -4.83 -2.49 -6.01
C ALA A 58 -5.17 -1.00 -5.79
N ASP A 59 -5.96 -0.39 -6.68
CA ASP A 59 -6.29 1.03 -6.57
C ASP A 59 -7.13 1.35 -5.32
N VAL A 60 -8.03 0.44 -4.94
CA VAL A 60 -8.85 0.60 -3.71
C VAL A 60 -7.95 0.47 -2.49
N PHE A 61 -7.13 -0.57 -2.44
CA PHE A 61 -6.27 -0.87 -1.31
C PHE A 61 -5.20 0.21 -1.09
N TRP A 62 -4.39 0.47 -2.11
CA TRP A 62 -3.30 1.44 -2.05
C TRP A 62 -3.81 2.88 -2.00
N GLY A 63 -4.94 3.17 -2.64
CA GLY A 63 -5.57 4.48 -2.57
C GLY A 63 -6.07 4.84 -1.16
N ALA A 64 -6.63 3.89 -0.43
CA ALA A 64 -7.04 4.11 0.96
C ALA A 64 -5.83 4.28 1.89
N LEU A 65 -4.82 3.40 1.75
CA LEU A 65 -3.58 3.50 2.55
C LEU A 65 -2.83 4.81 2.31
N ALA A 66 -2.67 5.23 1.06
CA ALA A 66 -1.94 6.45 0.72
C ALA A 66 -2.60 7.71 1.28
N ARG A 67 -3.94 7.76 1.31
CA ARG A 67 -4.68 8.89 1.89
C ARG A 67 -4.65 8.90 3.42
N SER A 68 -4.61 7.73 4.06
CA SER A 68 -4.52 7.63 5.53
C SER A 68 -3.12 7.90 6.06
N ARG A 69 -2.10 7.31 5.42
CA ARG A 69 -0.74 7.22 5.98
C ARG A 69 0.17 8.39 5.61
N LEU A 70 -0.12 9.08 4.51
CA LEU A 70 0.72 10.18 4.01
C LEU A 70 -0.07 11.48 4.00
N MET A 71 0.64 12.56 4.29
CA MET A 71 0.14 13.92 4.16
C MET A 71 0.48 14.44 2.77
N TRP A 72 -0.56 14.75 2.01
CA TRP A 72 -0.47 15.27 0.65
C TRP A 72 -0.67 16.79 0.68
N SER A 73 0.17 17.54 -0.02
CA SER A 73 -0.07 18.96 -0.26
C SER A 73 -1.14 19.15 -1.34
N ASN A 74 -1.10 18.31 -2.37
CA ASN A 74 -2.16 18.18 -3.38
C ASN A 74 -2.60 16.72 -3.48
N PRO A 75 -3.89 16.40 -3.33
CA PRO A 75 -4.37 15.02 -3.43
C PRO A 75 -4.16 14.46 -4.85
N PHE A 76 -3.84 13.17 -4.92
CA PHE A 76 -3.78 12.46 -6.19
C PHE A 76 -5.19 12.13 -6.70
N HIS A 77 -5.31 12.02 -8.02
CA HIS A 77 -6.56 11.68 -8.72
C HIS A 77 -6.54 10.25 -9.28
N SER A 78 -5.37 9.72 -9.63
CA SER A 78 -5.19 8.31 -10.05
C SER A 78 -4.16 7.61 -9.17
N VAL A 79 -4.45 6.38 -8.75
CA VAL A 79 -3.59 5.60 -7.85
C VAL A 79 -2.43 4.97 -8.60
N SER A 80 -2.67 4.40 -9.78
CA SER A 80 -1.64 3.77 -10.60
C SER A 80 -1.91 3.94 -12.09
N ASP A 81 -0.85 4.12 -12.87
CA ASP A 81 -0.85 4.02 -14.33
C ASP A 81 0.38 3.21 -14.73
N CYS A 82 0.17 1.96 -15.17
CA CYS A 82 1.24 1.01 -15.38
C CYS A 82 1.12 0.27 -16.70
N ASN A 83 2.17 0.38 -17.51
CA ASN A 83 2.39 -0.39 -18.72
C ASN A 83 3.79 -0.99 -18.70
N PHE A 84 3.89 -2.27 -18.31
CA PHE A 84 5.17 -2.99 -18.27
C PHE A 84 5.79 -3.20 -19.65
N GLN A 85 4.99 -3.33 -20.70
CA GLN A 85 5.51 -3.49 -22.06
C GLN A 85 6.26 -2.24 -22.52
N GLN A 86 5.83 -1.08 -22.02
CA GLN A 86 6.46 0.22 -22.31
C GLN A 86 7.42 0.67 -21.19
N GLY A 87 7.63 -0.13 -20.15
CA GLY A 87 8.44 0.26 -18.99
C GLY A 87 7.89 1.46 -18.20
N LYS A 88 6.61 1.81 -18.38
CA LYS A 88 5.97 2.94 -17.71
C LYS A 88 5.31 2.46 -16.43
N VAL A 89 5.76 2.95 -15.28
CA VAL A 89 5.13 2.69 -13.99
C VAL A 89 5.00 4.01 -13.24
N SER A 90 3.78 4.41 -12.95
CA SER A 90 3.48 5.65 -12.24
C SER A 90 2.48 5.38 -11.12
N TRP A 91 2.74 5.98 -9.97
CA TRP A 91 1.90 5.86 -8.76
C TRP A 91 1.48 7.25 -8.29
N PHE A 92 0.25 7.35 -7.81
CA PHE A 92 -0.35 8.55 -7.22
C PHE A 92 -0.26 9.79 -8.13
N LEU A 93 -0.69 9.64 -9.38
CA LEU A 93 -0.60 10.70 -10.38
C LEU A 93 -1.36 11.96 -9.94
N GLY A 94 -0.79 13.12 -10.24
CA GLY A 94 -1.29 14.43 -9.82
C GLY A 94 -1.11 14.74 -8.33
N GLY A 95 -0.69 13.76 -7.53
CA GLY A 95 -0.39 13.95 -6.12
C GLY A 95 0.92 14.70 -5.93
N GLN A 96 0.92 15.63 -4.98
CA GLN A 96 2.12 16.31 -4.52
C GLN A 96 2.27 16.11 -3.02
N LEU A 97 3.48 15.81 -2.58
CA LEU A 97 3.83 15.67 -1.18
C LEU A 97 5.28 16.12 -0.96
N ASN A 98 5.61 16.44 0.28
CA ASN A 98 6.98 16.70 0.70
C ASN A 98 7.42 15.61 1.71
N VAL A 99 8.59 15.03 1.47
CA VAL A 99 9.14 13.95 2.30
C VAL A 99 9.50 14.44 3.70
N ALA A 100 10.11 15.63 3.82
CA ALA A 100 10.49 16.21 5.12
C ALA A 100 9.24 16.44 5.97
N VAL A 101 8.17 16.96 5.37
CA VAL A 101 6.90 17.19 6.07
C VAL A 101 6.29 15.90 6.63
N ASN A 102 6.40 14.81 5.87
CA ASN A 102 5.91 13.50 6.30
C ASN A 102 6.83 12.82 7.35
N CYS A 103 8.14 13.05 7.29
CA CYS A 103 9.09 12.40 8.19
C CYS A 103 9.35 13.20 9.48
N LEU A 104 9.22 14.53 9.44
CA LEU A 104 9.58 15.44 10.52
C LEU A 104 8.39 16.31 10.92
N ASP A 105 7.98 17.25 10.07
CA ASP A 105 7.09 18.34 10.47
C ASP A 105 5.80 17.84 11.13
N ARG A 106 5.09 16.88 10.52
CA ARG A 106 3.84 16.35 11.10
C ARG A 106 4.04 15.69 12.47
N HIS A 107 5.23 15.14 12.73
CA HIS A 107 5.54 14.48 13.99
C HIS A 107 5.95 15.48 15.06
N VAL A 108 6.71 16.51 14.68
CA VAL A 108 7.08 17.64 15.55
C VAL A 108 5.83 18.37 16.05
N HIS A 109 4.84 18.62 15.19
CA HIS A 109 3.59 19.27 15.58
C HIS A 109 2.77 18.46 16.59
N LYS A 110 2.83 17.12 16.54
CA LYS A 110 2.07 16.25 17.44
C LYS A 110 2.81 16.01 18.76
N ASN A 111 4.08 15.62 18.69
CA ASN A 111 4.91 15.22 19.82
C ASN A 111 6.37 15.72 19.62
N PRO A 112 6.67 17.01 19.90
CA PRO A 112 7.96 17.62 19.57
C PRO A 112 9.14 17.01 20.32
N ASN A 113 8.92 16.49 21.52
CA ASN A 113 9.97 15.92 22.38
C ASN A 113 10.21 14.42 22.12
N LYS A 114 9.55 13.81 21.13
CA LYS A 114 9.75 12.40 20.81
C LYS A 114 11.10 12.21 20.11
N VAL A 115 11.94 11.33 20.64
CA VAL A 115 13.23 10.98 20.03
C VAL A 115 13.00 10.46 18.60
N ALA A 116 13.61 11.15 17.63
CA ALA A 116 13.53 10.79 16.21
C ALA A 116 14.73 9.94 15.75
N LEU A 117 15.92 10.20 16.30
CA LEU A 117 17.16 9.52 15.96
C LEU A 117 17.92 9.20 17.24
N ILE A 118 18.23 7.93 17.46
CA ILE A 118 19.19 7.48 18.46
C ILE A 118 20.51 7.34 17.73
N TRP A 119 21.46 8.22 18.03
CA TRP A 119 22.78 8.19 17.44
C TRP A 119 23.76 7.51 18.40
N GLU A 120 24.18 6.30 18.05
CA GLU A 120 25.24 5.56 18.73
C GLU A 120 26.53 5.70 17.91
N LYS A 121 27.65 5.96 18.59
CA LYS A 121 28.94 6.27 17.97
C LYS A 121 29.75 5.00 17.70
#